data_AF-A0A2N0M743-F1
#
_entry.id   AF-A0A2N0M743-F1
#
_cell.length_a   1.000
_cell.length_b   1.000
_cell.length_c   1.000
_cell.angle_alpha   90.00
_cell.angle_beta   90.00
_cell.angle_gamma   90.00
#
_symmetry.space_group_name_H-M   'P 1'
#
loop_
_entity.id
_entity.type
_entity.pdbx_description
1 polymer ?
#
loop_
_entity_poly.entity_id
_entity_poly.type
_entity_poly.pdbx_seq_one_letter_code
_entity_poly.pdbx_strand_id
1 'polypeptide(L)'
;MVQSTTGAQERILPDYAHSKWMESIGVPIHKGHFIADLRTVELEWWEERQSKAAFLQFHGQEGVSEARVTEIPPGATLPPLKFALDEMVYVVQGRGLTTMEHDSGGSKKTFEWQDHSLFLIPGGHTHQFTNMRSDMPVRLLNYNYLPVAMSALPNPDFFFNNPYVTKDLLSSSAEDFYSEAKAIPNSDPYGVSRNYWVGNFFPDMQAWDKLDALKSRGAGGHSVQIRLPASELTAHMSVFPAKTYKKAHRHGPGRVIVIPGGEGYSIIWEEGHEKVIIPWQEASVFTPPEKWFHQHFNLGETPARYLALHPMPQFRGHAEKVEDRARDQIEYPYEEPFIREKFEGDLGSRGFSSIMPEEAYQDPDYQWDYAEDDH
;
A
#
# COMPACT_ATOMS: atom_id res chain seq x y z
N MET A 1 0.21 -47.36 20.51
CA MET A 1 -0.59 -46.82 19.38
C MET A 1 -1.18 -45.52 19.90
N VAL A 2 -0.53 -44.40 19.62
CA VAL A 2 -0.91 -43.07 20.12
C VAL A 2 -1.83 -42.45 19.08
N GLN A 3 -3.07 -42.14 19.46
CA GLN A 3 -4.01 -41.40 18.62
C GLN A 3 -3.62 -39.92 18.69
N SER A 4 -3.28 -39.33 17.54
CA SER A 4 -3.10 -37.90 17.38
C SER A 4 -4.47 -37.24 17.20
N THR A 5 -4.88 -36.45 18.18
CA THR A 5 -6.01 -35.53 18.04
C THR A 5 -5.48 -34.14 17.72
N THR A 6 -5.44 -33.79 16.44
CA THR A 6 -5.34 -32.40 15.98
C THR A 6 -6.57 -32.10 15.13
N GLY A 7 -7.69 -31.83 15.82
CA GLY A 7 -8.87 -31.22 15.21
C GLY A 7 -8.71 -29.70 15.24
N ALA A 8 -7.91 -29.14 14.35
CA ALA A 8 -8.07 -27.73 14.01
C ALA A 8 -9.36 -27.64 13.19
N GLN A 9 -10.40 -27.07 13.80
CA GLN A 9 -11.66 -26.84 13.12
C GLN A 9 -11.41 -25.81 12.02
N GLU A 10 -11.43 -26.25 10.76
CA GLU A 10 -11.29 -25.39 9.58
C GLU A 10 -12.32 -24.26 9.70
N ARG A 11 -11.86 -23.01 9.82
CA ARG A 11 -12.77 -21.86 9.83
C ARG A 11 -13.49 -21.87 8.49
N ILE A 12 -14.81 -22.05 8.51
CA ILE A 12 -15.67 -21.74 7.36
C ILE A 12 -15.68 -20.21 7.25
N LEU A 13 -14.67 -19.65 6.59
CA LEU A 13 -14.63 -18.24 6.26
C LEU A 13 -15.76 -17.97 5.23
N PRO A 14 -16.46 -16.82 5.32
CA PRO A 14 -17.47 -16.48 4.32
C PRO A 14 -16.81 -16.36 2.95
N ASP A 15 -17.38 -17.06 1.98
CA ASP A 15 -16.98 -16.98 0.58
C ASP A 15 -17.45 -15.64 0.00
N TYR A 16 -16.55 -14.65 0.00
CA TYR A 16 -16.85 -13.28 -0.41
C TYR A 16 -17.27 -13.24 -1.88
N ALA A 17 -18.32 -12.48 -2.20
CA ALA A 17 -18.80 -12.32 -3.58
C ALA A 17 -17.70 -11.84 -4.54
N HIS A 18 -16.79 -10.99 -4.05
CA HIS A 18 -15.62 -10.55 -4.80
C HIS A 18 -14.63 -11.69 -5.09
N SER A 19 -14.43 -12.63 -4.17
CA SER A 19 -13.56 -13.79 -4.40
C SER A 19 -14.09 -14.67 -5.54
N LYS A 20 -15.39 -14.96 -5.53
CA LYS A 20 -16.05 -15.66 -6.65
C LYS A 20 -15.93 -14.93 -7.97
N TRP A 21 -16.07 -13.61 -7.95
CA TRP A 21 -15.91 -12.80 -9.14
C TRP A 21 -14.49 -12.85 -9.68
N MET A 22 -13.47 -12.66 -8.84
CA MET A 22 -12.06 -12.80 -9.25
C MET A 22 -11.78 -14.17 -9.87
N GLU A 23 -12.25 -15.25 -9.24
CA GLU A 23 -12.10 -16.61 -9.75
C GLU A 23 -12.77 -16.79 -11.13
N SER A 24 -13.92 -16.14 -11.35
CA SER A 24 -14.63 -16.21 -12.63
C SER A 24 -13.93 -15.50 -13.80
N ILE A 25 -13.02 -14.56 -13.51
CA ILE A 25 -12.25 -13.84 -14.55
C ILE A 25 -11.25 -14.77 -15.24
N GLY A 26 -10.68 -15.74 -14.51
CA GLY A 26 -9.74 -16.71 -15.06
C GLY A 26 -8.29 -16.20 -15.21
N VAL A 27 -7.95 -15.03 -14.68
CA VAL A 27 -6.56 -14.58 -14.51
C VAL A 27 -5.96 -15.08 -13.19
N PRO A 28 -4.62 -15.15 -13.04
CA PRO A 28 -3.98 -15.56 -11.80
C PRO A 28 -4.44 -14.76 -10.58
N ILE A 29 -4.61 -15.47 -9.46
CA ILE A 29 -4.85 -14.90 -8.14
C ILE A 29 -3.68 -15.29 -7.25
N HIS A 30 -2.76 -14.35 -7.03
CA HIS A 30 -1.60 -14.57 -6.17
C HIS A 30 -2.00 -14.43 -4.70
N LYS A 31 -1.92 -15.54 -3.97
CA LYS A 31 -2.24 -15.65 -2.54
C LYS A 31 -0.96 -15.74 -1.70
N GLY A 32 -1.09 -15.61 -0.39
CA GLY A 32 0.02 -15.69 0.56
C GLY A 32 0.21 -14.39 1.31
N HIS A 33 1.46 -13.99 1.55
CA HIS A 33 1.77 -12.77 2.33
C HIS A 33 2.44 -11.66 1.51
N PHE A 34 3.13 -12.03 0.42
CA PHE A 34 3.93 -11.08 -0.36
C PHE A 34 4.19 -11.55 -1.79
N ILE A 35 4.57 -10.60 -2.62
CA ILE A 35 5.21 -10.82 -3.92
C ILE A 35 6.56 -10.09 -3.89
N ALA A 36 7.63 -10.81 -4.23
CA ALA A 36 9.00 -10.29 -4.16
C ALA A 36 9.26 -9.17 -5.17
N ASP A 37 8.66 -9.25 -6.37
CA ASP A 37 8.83 -8.22 -7.40
C ASP A 37 7.63 -8.17 -8.34
N LEU A 38 6.85 -7.09 -8.25
CA LEU A 38 5.68 -6.85 -9.09
C LEU A 38 6.02 -6.70 -10.58
N ARG A 39 7.28 -6.44 -10.92
CA ARG A 39 7.75 -6.34 -12.32
C ARG A 39 7.82 -7.70 -13.02
N THR A 40 7.90 -8.78 -12.25
CA THR A 40 8.09 -10.14 -12.77
C THR A 40 7.01 -11.12 -12.36
N VAL A 41 6.05 -10.71 -11.52
CA VAL A 41 4.90 -11.54 -11.15
C VAL A 41 4.16 -12.06 -12.40
N GLU A 42 3.70 -13.30 -12.33
CA GLU A 42 2.97 -13.96 -13.41
C GLU A 42 1.62 -13.27 -13.65
N LEU A 43 1.34 -12.97 -14.91
CA LEU A 43 0.11 -12.33 -15.37
C LEU A 43 -0.42 -13.10 -16.58
N GLU A 44 -1.74 -13.19 -16.70
CA GLU A 44 -2.40 -13.77 -17.88
C GLU A 44 -3.33 -12.78 -18.55
N TRP A 45 -3.70 -13.10 -19.79
CA TRP A 45 -4.56 -12.25 -20.61
C TRP A 45 -5.98 -12.14 -20.04
N TRP A 46 -6.44 -10.90 -19.84
CA TRP A 46 -7.81 -10.56 -19.47
C TRP A 46 -8.52 -9.96 -20.68
N GLU A 47 -9.39 -10.75 -21.33
CA GLU A 47 -10.08 -10.35 -22.57
C GLU A 47 -10.90 -9.07 -22.40
N GLU A 48 -11.71 -8.92 -21.36
CA GLU A 48 -12.54 -7.73 -21.16
C GLU A 48 -11.73 -6.44 -20.89
N ARG A 49 -10.45 -6.57 -20.54
CA ARG A 49 -9.54 -5.44 -20.32
C ARG A 49 -8.51 -5.27 -21.44
N GLN A 50 -8.41 -6.24 -22.36
CA GLN A 50 -7.42 -6.29 -23.44
C GLN A 50 -5.99 -6.04 -22.92
N SER A 51 -5.67 -6.61 -21.77
CA SER A 51 -4.39 -6.45 -21.07
C SER A 51 -4.03 -7.72 -20.32
N LYS A 52 -2.77 -7.85 -19.90
CA LYS A 52 -2.41 -8.89 -18.94
C LYS A 52 -2.67 -8.42 -17.53
N ALA A 53 -3.17 -9.29 -16.67
CA ALA A 53 -3.45 -8.96 -15.29
C ALA A 53 -3.28 -10.15 -14.33
N ALA A 54 -3.20 -9.82 -13.05
CA ALA A 54 -3.37 -10.77 -11.95
C ALA A 54 -3.92 -10.04 -10.72
N PHE A 55 -4.75 -10.74 -9.95
CA PHE A 55 -5.19 -10.27 -8.64
C PHE A 55 -4.16 -10.62 -7.56
N LEU A 56 -4.05 -9.76 -6.55
CA LEU A 56 -3.28 -10.01 -5.34
C LEU A 56 -4.27 -10.15 -4.18
N GLN A 57 -4.40 -11.35 -3.62
CA GLN A 57 -5.27 -11.63 -2.48
C GLN A 57 -4.41 -12.20 -1.34
N PHE A 58 -3.67 -11.32 -0.67
CA PHE A 58 -2.87 -11.72 0.48
C PHE A 58 -3.73 -11.91 1.72
N HIS A 59 -3.23 -12.72 2.66
CA HIS A 59 -3.89 -12.97 3.93
C HIS A 59 -4.16 -11.64 4.67
N GLY A 60 -5.42 -11.41 5.00
CA GLY A 60 -5.91 -10.18 5.63
C GLY A 60 -6.38 -9.11 4.63
N GLN A 61 -6.43 -9.37 3.33
CA GLN A 61 -7.10 -8.48 2.36
C GLN A 61 -8.53 -8.92 2.04
N GLU A 62 -8.86 -10.20 2.27
CA GLU A 62 -10.10 -10.83 1.84
C GLU A 62 -11.33 -10.05 2.33
N GLY A 63 -12.17 -9.62 1.39
CA GLY A 63 -13.38 -8.85 1.69
C GLY A 63 -13.16 -7.38 2.08
N VAL A 64 -11.90 -6.90 2.17
CA VAL A 64 -11.58 -5.55 2.66
C VAL A 64 -11.08 -4.62 1.55
N SER A 65 -10.17 -5.10 0.70
CA SER A 65 -9.55 -4.29 -0.36
C SER A 65 -9.12 -5.16 -1.54
N GLU A 66 -9.22 -4.63 -2.74
CA GLU A 66 -8.67 -5.28 -3.94
C GLU A 66 -7.33 -4.64 -4.29
N ALA A 67 -6.35 -5.48 -4.60
CA ALA A 67 -5.16 -5.09 -5.33
C ALA A 67 -5.02 -5.96 -6.59
N ARG A 68 -4.62 -5.35 -7.70
CA ARG A 68 -4.32 -6.07 -8.94
C ARG A 68 -3.15 -5.43 -9.69
N VAL A 69 -2.42 -6.26 -10.41
CA VAL A 69 -1.39 -5.80 -11.35
C VAL A 69 -1.99 -5.79 -12.74
N THR A 70 -1.84 -4.67 -13.44
CA THR A 70 -2.23 -4.52 -14.84
C THR A 70 -0.99 -4.23 -15.68
N GLU A 71 -0.76 -5.01 -16.73
CA GLU A 71 0.33 -4.82 -17.69
C GLU A 71 -0.19 -4.31 -19.03
N ILE A 72 0.33 -3.17 -19.47
CA ILE A 72 -0.02 -2.55 -20.75
C ILE A 72 1.09 -2.88 -21.76
N PRO A 73 0.78 -3.53 -22.88
CA PRO A 73 1.78 -3.85 -23.91
C PRO A 73 2.52 -2.61 -24.42
N PRO A 74 3.72 -2.76 -24.98
CA PRO A 74 4.48 -1.65 -25.57
C PRO A 74 3.65 -0.87 -26.59
N GLY A 75 3.55 0.45 -26.42
CA GLY A 75 2.86 1.39 -27.31
C GLY A 75 1.33 1.26 -27.33
N ALA A 76 0.75 0.40 -26.50
CA ALA A 76 -0.68 0.14 -26.51
C ALA A 76 -1.46 1.15 -25.66
N THR A 77 -2.69 1.42 -26.09
CA THR A 77 -3.72 2.09 -25.30
C THR A 77 -4.79 1.08 -24.95
N LEU A 78 -5.12 0.95 -23.67
CA LEU A 78 -6.18 0.06 -23.22
C LEU A 78 -7.57 0.60 -23.63
N PRO A 79 -8.58 -0.27 -23.77
CA PRO A 79 -9.96 0.15 -24.01
C PRO A 79 -10.47 1.11 -22.93
N PRO A 80 -11.43 1.98 -23.26
CA PRO A 80 -12.08 2.83 -22.26
C PRO A 80 -12.78 1.99 -21.20
N LEU A 81 -12.53 2.33 -19.94
CA LEU A 81 -13.14 1.68 -18.78
C LEU A 81 -13.83 2.73 -17.91
N LYS A 82 -15.09 2.44 -17.55
CA LYS A 82 -15.78 3.14 -16.47
C LYS A 82 -15.93 2.19 -15.29
N PHE A 83 -15.53 2.65 -14.11
CA PHE A 83 -15.64 1.91 -12.87
C PHE A 83 -16.32 2.78 -11.83
N ALA A 84 -17.30 2.25 -11.11
CA ALA A 84 -18.16 3.03 -10.21
C ALA A 84 -17.46 3.49 -8.92
N LEU A 85 -16.34 2.87 -8.55
CA LEU A 85 -15.58 3.20 -7.35
C LEU A 85 -14.31 3.97 -7.70
N ASP A 86 -13.81 4.74 -6.74
CA ASP A 86 -12.48 5.33 -6.84
C ASP A 86 -11.40 4.24 -6.86
N GLU A 87 -10.31 4.50 -7.58
CA GLU A 87 -9.16 3.63 -7.63
C GLU A 87 -7.86 4.42 -7.49
N MET A 88 -6.97 3.93 -6.63
CA MET A 88 -5.60 4.41 -6.54
C MET A 88 -4.70 3.58 -7.44
N VAL A 89 -3.88 4.24 -8.24
CA VAL A 89 -2.96 3.58 -9.17
C VAL A 89 -1.54 4.00 -8.85
N TYR A 90 -0.69 3.01 -8.55
CA TYR A 90 0.75 3.18 -8.39
C TYR A 90 1.47 2.61 -9.60
N VAL A 91 2.36 3.39 -10.21
CA VAL A 91 3.15 2.93 -11.36
C VAL A 91 4.37 2.17 -10.86
N VAL A 92 4.36 0.86 -11.06
CA VAL A 92 5.45 -0.03 -10.66
C VAL A 92 6.61 0.06 -11.65
N GLN A 93 6.29 0.16 -12.95
CA GLN A 93 7.28 0.22 -14.02
C GLN A 93 6.72 0.85 -15.29
N GLY A 94 7.53 1.67 -15.95
CA GLY A 94 7.30 2.31 -17.23
C GLY A 94 6.74 3.74 -17.11
N ARG A 95 6.38 4.30 -18.26
CA ARG A 95 5.79 5.65 -18.37
C ARG A 95 4.66 5.65 -19.36
N GLY A 96 3.73 6.56 -19.17
CA GLY A 96 2.54 6.62 -19.99
C GLY A 96 1.69 7.82 -19.69
N LEU A 97 0.46 7.77 -20.17
CA LEU A 97 -0.54 8.77 -19.90
C LEU A 97 -1.87 8.13 -19.59
N THR A 98 -2.69 8.86 -18.85
CA THR A 98 -4.09 8.52 -18.61
C THR A 98 -4.96 9.61 -19.21
N THR A 99 -5.97 9.22 -19.98
CA THR A 99 -7.02 10.13 -20.43
C THR A 99 -8.30 9.83 -19.65
N MET A 100 -8.89 10.86 -19.07
CA MET A 100 -10.14 10.83 -18.31
C MET A 100 -11.21 11.63 -19.02
N GLU A 101 -12.44 11.11 -19.05
CA GLU A 101 -13.61 11.74 -19.67
C GLU A 101 -14.84 11.60 -18.77
N HIS A 102 -15.62 12.67 -18.66
CA HIS A 102 -16.93 12.64 -18.01
C HIS A 102 -18.05 12.36 -19.03
N ASP A 103 -18.97 11.47 -18.68
CA ASP A 103 -20.02 10.97 -19.58
C ASP A 103 -21.00 12.05 -20.09
N SER A 104 -21.11 13.21 -19.42
CA SER A 104 -21.98 14.30 -19.88
C SER A 104 -21.40 15.18 -21.00
N GLY A 105 -20.21 14.81 -21.51
CA GLY A 105 -19.74 15.25 -22.83
C GLY A 105 -19.01 16.59 -22.88
N GLY A 106 -18.15 16.91 -21.90
CA GLY A 106 -17.35 18.13 -21.97
C GLY A 106 -15.97 18.09 -21.32
N SER A 107 -15.88 17.61 -20.08
CA SER A 107 -14.60 17.63 -19.37
C SER A 107 -13.76 16.41 -19.76
N LYS A 108 -12.59 16.71 -20.30
CA LYS A 108 -11.56 15.74 -20.64
C LYS A 108 -10.24 16.22 -20.04
N LYS A 109 -9.52 15.33 -19.38
CA LYS A 109 -8.19 15.61 -18.84
C LYS A 109 -7.24 14.50 -19.24
N THR A 110 -6.03 14.87 -19.62
CA THR A 110 -4.92 13.94 -19.88
C THR A 110 -3.75 14.38 -19.02
N PHE A 111 -3.09 13.41 -18.40
CA PHE A 111 -1.87 13.64 -17.63
C PHE A 111 -0.88 12.49 -17.86
N GLU A 112 0.40 12.80 -17.77
CA GLU A 112 1.49 11.84 -17.92
C GLU A 112 1.94 11.34 -16.55
N TRP A 113 2.45 10.11 -16.52
CA TRP A 113 2.98 9.45 -15.33
C TRP A 113 4.18 8.59 -15.70
N GLN A 114 5.01 8.30 -14.70
CA GLN A 114 6.24 7.51 -14.83
C GLN A 114 6.39 6.55 -13.65
N ASP A 115 7.54 5.87 -13.56
CA ASP A 115 7.93 5.06 -12.41
C ASP A 115 7.64 5.81 -11.11
N HIS A 116 7.06 5.07 -10.16
CA HIS A 116 6.71 5.55 -8.83
C HIS A 116 5.65 6.65 -8.76
N SER A 117 5.01 7.05 -9.87
CA SER A 117 3.85 7.94 -9.80
C SER A 117 2.69 7.27 -9.05
N LEU A 118 1.93 8.06 -8.28
CA LEU A 118 0.69 7.65 -7.63
C LEU A 118 -0.45 8.59 -8.03
N PHE A 119 -1.62 8.06 -8.40
CA PHE A 119 -2.74 8.92 -8.79
C PHE A 119 -4.12 8.31 -8.55
N LEU A 120 -5.13 9.18 -8.53
CA LEU A 120 -6.54 8.83 -8.39
C LEU A 120 -7.22 8.67 -9.76
N ILE A 121 -7.96 7.59 -9.93
CA ILE A 121 -9.04 7.50 -10.92
C ILE A 121 -10.36 7.67 -10.16
N PRO A 122 -11.07 8.80 -10.31
CA PRO A 122 -12.33 9.02 -9.61
C PRO A 122 -13.44 8.11 -10.17
N GLY A 123 -14.25 7.56 -9.28
CA GLY A 123 -15.36 6.69 -9.63
C GLY A 123 -16.36 7.36 -10.57
N GLY A 124 -16.91 6.55 -11.48
CA GLY A 124 -17.91 6.95 -12.46
C GLY A 124 -17.38 7.82 -13.61
N HIS A 125 -16.06 7.95 -13.77
CA HIS A 125 -15.45 8.60 -14.92
C HIS A 125 -14.86 7.54 -15.86
N THR A 126 -14.99 7.76 -17.17
CA THR A 126 -14.39 6.89 -18.18
C THR A 126 -12.91 7.22 -18.28
N HIS A 127 -12.05 6.20 -18.33
CA HIS A 127 -10.60 6.38 -18.42
C HIS A 127 -9.92 5.41 -19.38
N GLN A 128 -8.75 5.82 -19.89
CA GLN A 128 -7.88 5.00 -20.71
C GLN A 128 -6.42 5.17 -20.30
N PHE A 129 -5.73 4.05 -20.06
CA PHE A 129 -4.29 4.02 -19.87
C PHE A 129 -3.58 3.82 -21.20
N THR A 130 -2.50 4.55 -21.43
CA THR A 130 -1.63 4.42 -22.60
C THR A 130 -0.19 4.21 -22.17
N ASN A 131 0.44 3.16 -22.67
CA ASN A 131 1.87 2.96 -22.54
C ASN A 131 2.61 3.78 -23.59
N MET A 132 3.43 4.75 -23.16
CA MET A 132 4.20 5.61 -24.06
C MET A 132 5.57 5.01 -24.44
N ARG A 133 5.88 3.79 -23.97
CA ARG A 133 7.09 3.05 -24.34
C ARG A 133 6.78 2.05 -25.42
N SER A 134 7.57 2.05 -26.49
CA SER A 134 7.45 1.08 -27.59
C SER A 134 8.31 -0.17 -27.41
N ASP A 135 9.17 -0.20 -26.39
CA ASP A 135 10.20 -1.22 -26.21
C ASP A 135 9.97 -2.15 -25.00
N MET A 136 9.08 -1.78 -24.08
CA MET A 136 8.78 -2.57 -22.89
C MET A 136 7.36 -2.33 -22.39
N PRO A 137 6.76 -3.29 -21.69
CA PRO A 137 5.46 -3.09 -21.06
C PRO A 137 5.53 -2.07 -19.91
N VAL A 138 4.37 -1.53 -19.56
CA VAL A 138 4.13 -0.82 -18.29
C VAL A 138 3.46 -1.78 -17.32
N ARG A 139 3.77 -1.69 -16.02
CA ARG A 139 3.03 -2.36 -14.95
C ARG A 139 2.48 -1.37 -13.93
N LEU A 140 1.19 -1.49 -13.66
CA LEU A 140 0.42 -0.67 -12.73
C LEU A 140 -0.09 -1.54 -11.58
N LEU A 141 -0.01 -1.05 -10.35
CA LEU A 141 -0.69 -1.59 -9.18
C LEU A 141 -1.96 -0.78 -8.94
N ASN A 142 -3.11 -1.39 -9.20
CA ASN A 142 -4.42 -0.79 -8.97
C ASN A 142 -4.96 -1.23 -7.59
N TYR A 143 -5.54 -0.30 -6.83
CA TYR A 143 -6.08 -0.54 -5.49
C TYR A 143 -7.43 0.14 -5.27
N ASN A 144 -8.42 -0.60 -4.79
CA ASN A 144 -9.78 -0.08 -4.57
C ASN A 144 -10.56 -0.86 -3.49
N TYR A 145 -11.79 -0.42 -3.22
CA TYR A 145 -12.69 -1.00 -2.21
C TYR A 145 -13.81 -1.88 -2.78
N LEU A 146 -13.62 -2.45 -3.99
CA LEU A 146 -14.59 -3.35 -4.60
C LEU A 146 -15.03 -4.53 -3.71
N PRO A 147 -14.15 -5.17 -2.92
CA PRO A 147 -14.57 -6.29 -2.08
C PRO A 147 -15.65 -5.93 -1.06
N VAL A 148 -15.52 -4.73 -0.46
CA VAL A 148 -16.51 -4.24 0.50
C VAL A 148 -17.81 -3.86 -0.22
N ALA A 149 -17.70 -3.20 -1.38
CA ALA A 149 -18.86 -2.84 -2.17
C ALA A 149 -19.65 -4.07 -2.65
N MET A 150 -18.96 -5.13 -3.10
CA MET A 150 -19.56 -6.39 -3.50
C MET A 150 -20.11 -7.20 -2.33
N SER A 151 -19.61 -6.98 -1.11
CA SER A 151 -20.20 -7.57 0.09
C SER A 151 -21.59 -6.98 0.38
N ALA A 152 -21.82 -5.71 0.03
CA ALA A 152 -23.14 -5.07 0.14
C ALA A 152 -24.05 -5.34 -1.07
N LEU A 153 -23.47 -5.35 -2.28
CA LEU A 153 -24.19 -5.58 -3.53
C LEU A 153 -23.37 -6.55 -4.42
N PRO A 154 -23.64 -7.86 -4.37
CA PRO A 154 -22.83 -8.87 -5.07
C PRO A 154 -23.18 -8.95 -6.57
N ASN A 155 -23.03 -7.83 -7.28
CA ASN A 155 -23.32 -7.69 -8.71
C ASN A 155 -22.22 -6.86 -9.41
N PRO A 156 -21.23 -7.50 -10.07
CA PRO A 156 -20.14 -6.78 -10.73
C PRO A 156 -20.61 -5.83 -11.85
N ASP A 157 -21.72 -6.15 -12.54
CA ASP A 157 -22.26 -5.28 -13.60
C ASP A 157 -22.69 -3.92 -13.07
N PHE A 158 -23.14 -3.84 -11.81
CA PHE A 158 -23.45 -2.55 -11.20
C PHE A 158 -22.23 -1.63 -11.05
N PHE A 159 -21.02 -2.20 -10.97
CA PHE A 159 -19.79 -1.43 -10.79
C PHE A 159 -19.07 -1.11 -12.11
N PHE A 160 -19.21 -1.96 -13.13
CA PHE A 160 -18.51 -1.78 -14.40
C PHE A 160 -19.42 -1.36 -15.57
N ASN A 161 -20.73 -1.64 -15.52
CA ASN A 161 -21.67 -1.47 -16.62
C ASN A 161 -22.88 -0.58 -16.22
N ASN A 162 -22.63 0.47 -15.42
CA ASN A 162 -23.67 1.31 -14.85
C ASN A 162 -23.86 2.64 -15.62
N PRO A 163 -25.09 2.95 -16.10
CA PRO A 163 -25.37 4.19 -16.84
C PRO A 163 -25.47 5.43 -15.96
N TYR A 164 -25.34 5.31 -14.63
CA TYR A 164 -25.38 6.45 -13.71
C TYR A 164 -24.26 7.45 -14.03
N VAL A 165 -24.62 8.72 -14.20
CA VAL A 165 -23.68 9.81 -14.44
C VAL A 165 -23.40 10.51 -13.11
N THR A 166 -22.13 10.44 -12.67
CA THR A 166 -21.69 11.08 -11.43
C THR A 166 -21.57 12.59 -11.60
N LYS A 167 -21.33 13.30 -10.50
CA LYS A 167 -20.91 14.71 -10.57
C LYS A 167 -19.60 14.79 -11.34
N ASP A 168 -19.51 15.77 -12.25
CA ASP A 168 -18.28 16.06 -12.95
C ASP A 168 -17.22 16.61 -11.98
N LEU A 169 -16.24 15.77 -11.62
CA LEU A 169 -15.11 16.16 -10.78
C LEU A 169 -13.97 16.76 -11.61
N LEU A 170 -14.01 16.61 -12.94
CA LEU A 170 -12.98 17.11 -13.86
C LEU A 170 -13.23 18.58 -14.24
N SER A 171 -14.47 19.08 -14.13
CA SER A 171 -14.86 20.44 -14.52
C SER A 171 -14.58 21.54 -13.50
N SER A 172 -14.08 21.24 -12.30
CA SER A 172 -13.83 22.26 -11.28
C SER A 172 -12.82 23.30 -11.79
N SER A 173 -13.15 24.59 -11.66
CA SER A 173 -12.34 25.75 -12.08
C SER A 173 -11.05 25.98 -11.28
N ALA A 174 -10.63 25.02 -10.45
CA ALA A 174 -9.26 24.98 -9.99
C ALA A 174 -8.45 24.41 -11.14
N GLU A 175 -7.44 25.14 -11.62
CA GLU A 175 -6.43 24.54 -12.47
C GLU A 175 -6.00 23.19 -11.86
N ASP A 176 -6.09 22.18 -12.72
CA ASP A 176 -5.52 20.84 -12.58
C ASP A 176 -6.00 19.95 -11.43
N PHE A 177 -7.11 19.23 -11.66
CA PHE A 177 -7.46 18.01 -10.91
C PHE A 177 -6.25 17.07 -10.73
N TYR A 178 -5.38 16.97 -11.75
CA TYR A 178 -4.13 16.20 -11.74
C TYR A 178 -2.87 17.07 -11.59
N SER A 179 -2.98 18.22 -10.92
CA SER A 179 -1.79 18.97 -10.50
C SER A 179 -1.02 18.16 -9.47
N GLU A 180 0.27 18.44 -9.40
CA GLU A 180 1.11 17.93 -8.33
C GLU A 180 0.47 18.21 -6.96
N ALA A 181 0.45 17.18 -6.13
CA ALA A 181 0.00 17.28 -4.75
C ALA A 181 0.73 18.39 -4.00
N LYS A 182 0.12 18.89 -2.93
CA LYS A 182 0.69 19.95 -2.09
C LYS A 182 0.83 19.46 -0.65
N ALA A 183 1.92 19.83 0.00
CA ALA A 183 2.05 19.68 1.44
C ALA A 183 1.17 20.73 2.14
N ILE A 184 0.24 20.28 2.97
CA ILE A 184 -0.67 21.11 3.74
C ILE A 184 -0.46 20.78 5.23
N PRO A 185 -0.03 21.76 6.06
CA PRO A 185 -0.02 21.59 7.50
C PRO A 185 -1.44 21.46 8.01
N ASN A 186 -1.70 20.48 8.87
CA ASN A 186 -2.98 20.33 9.54
C ASN A 186 -2.76 19.85 10.97
N SER A 187 -3.47 20.45 11.93
CA SER A 187 -3.42 20.02 13.31
C SER A 187 -4.37 18.85 13.52
N ASP A 188 -3.89 17.77 14.13
CA ASP A 188 -4.80 16.74 14.63
C ASP A 188 -5.66 17.30 15.79
N PRO A 189 -6.75 16.61 16.20
CA PRO A 189 -7.61 17.08 17.30
C PRO A 189 -6.90 17.29 18.64
N TYR A 190 -5.64 16.85 18.77
CA TYR A 190 -4.79 17.01 19.96
C TYR A 190 -3.78 18.16 19.81
N GLY A 191 -3.86 18.94 18.73
CA GLY A 191 -3.01 20.11 18.49
C GLY A 191 -1.64 19.77 17.90
N VAL A 192 -1.39 18.53 17.49
CA VAL A 192 -0.12 18.15 16.83
C VAL A 192 -0.24 18.49 15.35
N SER A 193 0.54 19.48 14.90
CA SER A 193 0.68 19.80 13.48
C SER A 193 1.35 18.63 12.76
N ARG A 194 0.68 18.11 11.73
CA ARG A 194 1.22 17.11 10.81
C ARG A 194 1.06 17.62 9.38
N ASN A 195 2.05 17.32 8.55
CA ASN A 195 1.97 17.53 7.13
C ASN A 195 1.13 16.42 6.49
N TYR A 196 0.21 16.84 5.63
CA TYR A 196 -0.49 15.95 4.70
C TYR A 196 -0.04 16.29 3.29
N TRP A 197 0.25 15.29 2.47
CA TRP A 197 0.33 15.51 1.03
C TRP A 197 -1.07 15.31 0.43
N VAL A 198 -1.62 16.38 -0.12
CA VAL A 198 -2.99 16.45 -0.60
C VAL A 198 -3.00 16.70 -2.11
N GLY A 199 -3.57 15.76 -2.86
CA GLY A 199 -3.67 15.86 -4.31
C GLY A 199 -4.18 14.56 -4.93
N ASN A 200 -4.47 14.60 -6.23
CA ASN A 200 -4.86 13.40 -7.00
C ASN A 200 -3.73 12.88 -7.89
N PHE A 201 -2.57 13.54 -7.91
CA PHE A 201 -1.39 13.16 -8.66
C PHE A 201 -0.13 13.43 -7.84
N PHE A 202 0.70 12.41 -7.69
CA PHE A 202 2.01 12.46 -7.04
C PHE A 202 3.01 11.94 -8.07
N PRO A 203 3.88 12.81 -8.62
CA PRO A 203 4.68 12.46 -9.79
C PRO A 203 5.72 11.38 -9.51
N ASP A 204 6.28 11.37 -8.31
CA ASP A 204 7.31 10.42 -7.91
C ASP A 204 7.28 10.22 -6.39
N MET A 205 6.89 9.02 -5.95
CA MET A 205 6.82 8.67 -4.54
C MET A 205 8.19 8.39 -3.89
N GLN A 206 9.29 8.36 -4.65
CA GLN A 206 10.66 8.31 -4.11
C GLN A 206 11.25 9.70 -3.84
N ALA A 207 10.90 10.71 -4.65
CA ALA A 207 11.59 12.00 -4.64
C ALA A 207 11.25 12.91 -3.44
N TRP A 208 10.17 12.63 -2.72
CA TRP A 208 9.65 13.55 -1.71
C TRP A 208 10.16 13.23 -0.31
N ASP A 209 10.81 14.22 0.31
CA ASP A 209 11.48 14.07 1.61
C ASP A 209 10.96 14.99 2.72
N LYS A 210 9.94 15.81 2.42
CA LYS A 210 9.23 16.62 3.43
C LYS A 210 8.27 15.76 4.24
N LEU A 211 8.82 15.00 5.17
CA LEU A 211 8.13 14.02 6.01
C LEU A 211 8.17 14.46 7.47
N ASP A 212 7.19 14.05 8.26
CA ASP A 212 7.18 14.34 9.70
C ASP A 212 7.87 13.22 10.48
N ALA A 213 8.64 13.59 11.51
CA ALA A 213 9.21 12.65 12.47
C ALA A 213 8.11 11.76 13.10
N LEU A 214 8.21 10.46 12.91
CA LEU A 214 7.29 9.45 13.45
C LEU A 214 7.86 8.85 14.74
N LYS A 215 8.05 9.70 15.76
CA LYS A 215 8.69 9.36 17.05
C LYS A 215 8.17 8.06 17.68
N SER A 216 6.86 7.85 17.59
CA SER A 216 6.17 6.68 18.15
C SER A 216 6.60 5.33 17.56
N ARG A 217 7.19 5.28 16.36
CA ARG A 217 7.61 4.03 15.70
C ARG A 217 9.12 3.77 15.77
N GLY A 218 9.86 4.66 16.44
CA GLY A 218 11.29 4.52 16.71
C GLY A 218 12.20 4.66 15.49
N ALA A 219 13.50 4.53 15.76
CA ALA A 219 14.58 4.38 14.77
C ALA A 219 14.70 5.49 13.71
N GLY A 220 14.40 6.74 14.07
CA GLY A 220 14.50 7.86 13.12
C GLY A 220 13.48 7.77 11.97
N GLY A 221 12.39 7.02 12.15
CA GLY A 221 11.36 6.86 11.13
C GLY A 221 10.60 8.17 10.88
N HIS A 222 10.39 8.51 9.63
CA HIS A 222 9.56 9.64 9.20
C HIS A 222 8.33 9.13 8.42
N SER A 223 7.27 9.93 8.39
CA SER A 223 6.07 9.58 7.64
C SER A 223 5.30 10.80 7.18
N VAL A 224 4.47 10.60 6.17
CA VAL A 224 3.47 11.59 5.76
C VAL A 224 2.19 10.87 5.36
N GLN A 225 1.06 11.50 5.69
CA GLN A 225 -0.25 11.00 5.30
C GLN A 225 -0.63 11.56 3.93
N ILE A 226 -1.19 10.69 3.09
CA ILE A 226 -1.63 11.03 1.74
C ILE A 226 -3.16 11.09 1.74
N ARG A 227 -3.71 12.20 1.25
CA ARG A 227 -5.16 12.42 1.09
C ARG A 227 -5.47 12.78 -0.34
N LEU A 228 -6.47 12.09 -0.91
CA LEU A 228 -6.95 12.37 -2.26
C LEU A 228 -8.28 13.14 -2.14
N PRO A 229 -8.36 14.39 -2.62
CA PRO A 229 -9.59 15.19 -2.53
C PRO A 229 -10.83 14.45 -3.07
N ALA A 230 -11.93 14.54 -2.34
CA ALA A 230 -13.21 13.92 -2.67
C ALA A 230 -13.19 12.37 -2.75
N SER A 231 -12.15 11.72 -2.22
CA SER A 231 -12.08 10.27 -2.08
C SER A 231 -11.88 9.83 -0.62
N GLU A 232 -12.40 8.66 -0.28
CA GLU A 232 -12.14 7.98 1.01
C GLU A 232 -10.84 7.16 0.98
N LEU A 233 -10.23 6.99 -0.20
CA LEU A 233 -8.92 6.38 -0.33
C LEU A 233 -7.88 7.25 0.37
N THR A 234 -6.96 6.59 1.08
CA THR A 234 -5.84 7.26 1.73
C THR A 234 -4.64 6.32 1.73
N ALA A 235 -3.46 6.88 1.89
CA ALA A 235 -2.24 6.12 2.07
C ALA A 235 -1.33 6.84 3.07
N HIS A 236 -0.21 6.21 3.41
CA HIS A 236 0.92 6.93 3.98
C HIS A 236 2.21 6.43 3.36
N MET A 237 3.17 7.34 3.20
CA MET A 237 4.56 6.98 3.00
C MET A 237 5.24 6.93 4.35
N SER A 238 6.09 5.93 4.57
CA SER A 238 7.02 5.97 5.68
C SER A 238 8.43 5.63 5.22
N VAL A 239 9.37 6.39 5.76
CA VAL A 239 10.79 6.31 5.44
C VAL A 239 11.57 6.10 6.72
N PHE A 240 12.60 5.27 6.68
CA PHE A 240 13.45 5.07 7.85
C PHE A 240 14.91 4.79 7.43
N PRO A 241 15.89 5.20 8.28
CA PRO A 241 17.30 5.12 7.94
C PRO A 241 17.80 3.73 7.56
N ALA A 242 18.93 3.72 6.85
CA ALA A 242 19.69 2.51 6.61
C ALA A 242 20.15 1.88 7.93
N LYS A 243 20.24 0.54 7.97
CA LYS A 243 20.82 -0.20 9.09
C LYS A 243 20.09 0.03 10.43
N THR A 244 18.81 0.38 10.35
CA THR A 244 17.87 0.43 11.48
C THR A 244 16.60 -0.39 11.19
N TYR A 245 15.76 -0.55 12.20
CA TYR A 245 14.45 -1.18 12.06
C TYR A 245 13.45 -0.54 13.02
N LYS A 246 12.17 -0.66 12.69
CA LYS A 246 11.07 -0.04 13.46
C LYS A 246 10.64 -0.89 14.63
N LYS A 247 9.86 -0.32 15.55
CA LYS A 247 9.15 -1.07 16.60
C LYS A 247 8.06 -1.97 16.00
N ALA A 248 7.86 -3.16 16.58
CA ALA A 248 6.80 -4.06 16.14
C ALA A 248 5.43 -3.50 16.54
N HIS A 249 4.43 -3.63 15.65
CA HIS A 249 3.08 -3.21 15.96
C HIS A 249 2.03 -4.01 15.18
N ARG A 250 0.77 -3.87 15.54
CA ARG A 250 -0.36 -4.49 14.83
C ARG A 250 -1.49 -3.49 14.56
N HIS A 251 -2.26 -3.75 13.52
CA HIS A 251 -3.43 -2.95 13.17
C HIS A 251 -4.50 -3.84 12.51
N GLY A 252 -5.64 -3.26 12.11
CA GLY A 252 -6.67 -4.00 11.38
C GLY A 252 -6.23 -4.41 9.96
N PRO A 253 -7.06 -5.19 9.23
CA PRO A 253 -6.73 -5.80 7.94
C PRO A 253 -6.59 -4.80 6.78
N GLY A 254 -6.27 -5.31 5.58
CA GLY A 254 -6.54 -4.65 4.30
C GLY A 254 -5.54 -3.60 3.85
N ARG A 255 -4.38 -3.51 4.51
CA ARG A 255 -3.28 -2.66 4.02
C ARG A 255 -2.52 -3.37 2.91
N VAL A 256 -2.22 -2.66 1.82
CA VAL A 256 -1.32 -3.12 0.76
C VAL A 256 -0.08 -2.24 0.80
N ILE A 257 1.07 -2.84 1.09
CA ILE A 257 2.33 -2.12 1.26
C ILE A 257 3.21 -2.42 0.06
N VAL A 258 3.44 -1.43 -0.79
CA VAL A 258 4.42 -1.50 -1.89
C VAL A 258 5.72 -0.82 -1.44
N ILE A 259 6.87 -1.30 -1.92
CA ILE A 259 8.19 -0.72 -1.64
C ILE A 259 8.65 0.13 -2.83
N PRO A 260 8.59 1.47 -2.72
CA PRO A 260 9.21 2.35 -3.70
C PRO A 260 10.73 2.24 -3.72
N GLY A 261 11.40 2.00 -2.58
CA GLY A 261 12.86 1.97 -2.56
C GLY A 261 13.45 1.45 -1.25
N GLY A 262 14.71 1.04 -1.32
CA GLY A 262 15.44 0.36 -0.24
C GLY A 262 15.36 -1.16 -0.33
N GLU A 263 16.05 -1.83 0.58
CA GLU A 263 16.07 -3.29 0.68
C GLU A 263 16.12 -3.77 2.13
N GLY A 264 15.56 -4.95 2.40
CA GLY A 264 15.48 -5.47 3.74
C GLY A 264 14.47 -6.60 3.87
N TYR A 265 13.83 -6.66 5.04
CA TYR A 265 12.77 -7.63 5.29
C TYR A 265 11.77 -7.13 6.33
N SER A 266 10.62 -7.78 6.38
CA SER A 266 9.64 -7.64 7.43
C SER A 266 9.47 -8.96 8.16
N ILE A 267 9.25 -8.87 9.48
CA ILE A 267 8.86 -10.01 10.30
C ILE A 267 7.40 -9.81 10.62
N ILE A 268 6.56 -10.78 10.31
CA ILE A 268 5.12 -10.75 10.62
C ILE A 268 4.70 -12.01 11.37
N TRP A 269 3.79 -11.89 12.34
CA TRP A 269 3.29 -13.04 13.09
C TRP A 269 1.95 -12.81 13.77
N GLU A 270 1.18 -13.90 13.88
CA GLU A 270 0.08 -13.97 14.83
C GLU A 270 0.63 -14.18 16.24
N GLU A 271 0.05 -13.50 17.23
CA GLU A 271 0.48 -13.62 18.62
C GLU A 271 0.39 -15.07 19.10
N GLY A 272 1.50 -15.62 19.61
CA GLY A 272 1.60 -17.03 20.03
C GLY A 272 1.93 -18.02 18.92
N HIS A 273 2.14 -17.56 17.68
CA HIS A 273 2.49 -18.40 16.53
C HIS A 273 3.90 -18.12 15.97
N GLU A 274 4.32 -18.93 15.01
CA GLU A 274 5.60 -18.79 14.32
C GLU A 274 5.68 -17.49 13.52
N LYS A 275 6.89 -16.95 13.40
CA LYS A 275 7.18 -15.73 12.68
C LYS A 275 7.48 -16.02 11.21
N VAL A 276 6.90 -15.22 10.32
CA VAL A 276 7.15 -15.26 8.88
C VAL A 276 8.07 -14.11 8.50
N ILE A 277 9.13 -14.41 7.75
CA ILE A 277 10.06 -13.42 7.21
C ILE A 277 9.68 -13.12 5.76
N ILE A 278 9.44 -11.85 5.47
CA ILE A 278 9.14 -11.33 4.12
C ILE A 278 10.35 -10.53 3.65
N PRO A 279 11.22 -11.08 2.78
CA PRO A 279 12.25 -10.28 2.16
C PRO A 279 11.60 -9.27 1.20
N TRP A 280 12.14 -8.05 1.15
CA TRP A 280 11.67 -7.04 0.22
C TRP A 280 12.80 -6.18 -0.34
N GLN A 281 12.54 -5.70 -1.55
CA GLN A 281 13.32 -4.74 -2.32
C GLN A 281 12.35 -3.80 -3.03
N GLU A 282 12.86 -2.87 -3.83
CA GLU A 282 12.02 -2.09 -4.74
C GLU A 282 11.08 -2.98 -5.56
N ALA A 283 9.82 -2.53 -5.69
CA ALA A 283 8.71 -3.22 -6.34
C ALA A 283 8.20 -4.49 -5.63
N SER A 284 8.70 -4.84 -4.44
CA SER A 284 8.02 -5.81 -3.57
C SER A 284 6.68 -5.27 -3.07
N VAL A 285 5.73 -6.17 -2.80
CA VAL A 285 4.45 -5.83 -2.17
C VAL A 285 4.03 -6.89 -1.15
N PHE A 286 3.43 -6.47 -0.05
CA PHE A 286 2.96 -7.36 1.00
C PHE A 286 1.82 -6.77 1.82
N THR A 287 1.16 -7.62 2.61
CA THR A 287 0.11 -7.22 3.56
C THR A 287 0.37 -7.82 4.94
N PRO A 288 0.46 -7.00 6.00
CA PRO A 288 0.31 -7.47 7.36
C PRO A 288 -1.16 -7.90 7.60
N PRO A 289 -1.42 -9.15 8.01
CA PRO A 289 -2.79 -9.61 8.25
C PRO A 289 -3.47 -8.95 9.45
N GLU A 290 -4.77 -9.21 9.62
CA GLU A 290 -5.56 -8.66 10.73
C GLU A 290 -4.92 -8.99 12.09
N LYS A 291 -4.57 -7.94 12.84
CA LYS A 291 -4.04 -8.04 14.22
C LYS A 291 -2.76 -8.87 14.35
N TRP A 292 -2.05 -9.10 13.26
CA TRP A 292 -0.71 -9.66 13.29
C TRP A 292 0.30 -8.58 13.65
N PHE A 293 1.21 -8.89 14.57
CA PHE A 293 2.37 -8.06 14.81
C PHE A 293 3.26 -8.08 13.57
N HIS A 294 3.82 -6.92 13.24
CA HIS A 294 4.75 -6.77 12.14
C HIS A 294 5.79 -5.69 12.44
N GLN A 295 6.98 -5.91 11.89
CA GLN A 295 8.16 -5.08 12.08
C GLN A 295 8.95 -4.99 10.76
N HIS A 296 9.62 -3.86 10.50
CA HIS A 296 10.29 -3.58 9.23
C HIS A 296 11.77 -3.25 9.46
N PHE A 297 12.66 -3.90 8.71
CA PHE A 297 14.12 -3.88 8.90
C PHE A 297 14.82 -3.46 7.62
N ASN A 298 15.67 -2.44 7.69
CA ASN A 298 16.41 -1.94 6.54
C ASN A 298 17.83 -2.50 6.57
N LEU A 299 18.15 -3.35 5.59
CA LEU A 299 19.47 -3.96 5.43
C LEU A 299 20.37 -3.22 4.45
N GLY A 300 19.84 -2.20 3.78
CA GLY A 300 20.53 -1.45 2.74
C GLY A 300 21.43 -0.34 3.27
N GLU A 301 22.05 0.35 2.32
CA GLU A 301 22.87 1.55 2.57
C GLU A 301 22.10 2.86 2.44
N THR A 302 20.87 2.81 1.93
CA THR A 302 19.99 3.95 1.74
C THR A 302 18.73 3.83 2.62
N PRO A 303 18.02 4.94 2.90
CA PRO A 303 16.75 4.89 3.61
C PRO A 303 15.73 4.02 2.87
N ALA A 304 15.01 3.18 3.61
CA ALA A 304 13.94 2.36 3.09
C ALA A 304 12.63 3.15 3.07
N ARG A 305 11.85 2.99 2.00
CA ARG A 305 10.56 3.63 1.80
C ARG A 305 9.49 2.57 1.58
N TYR A 306 8.37 2.71 2.27
CA TYR A 306 7.18 1.91 1.97
C TYR A 306 5.93 2.79 1.88
N LEU A 307 5.16 2.54 0.83
CA LEU A 307 3.87 3.18 0.58
C LEU A 307 2.78 2.20 0.99
N ALA A 308 2.05 2.53 2.04
CA ALA A 308 0.97 1.71 2.56
C ALA A 308 -0.38 2.29 2.13
N LEU A 309 -1.08 1.58 1.26
CA LEU A 309 -2.45 1.86 0.82
C LEU A 309 -3.41 1.39 1.90
N HIS A 310 -4.31 2.26 2.35
CA HIS A 310 -5.15 1.97 3.51
C HIS A 310 -6.48 1.34 3.13
N PRO A 311 -7.00 0.43 3.97
CA PRO A 311 -8.40 0.07 3.90
C PRO A 311 -9.28 1.28 4.28
N MET A 312 -10.59 1.14 4.07
CA MET A 312 -11.54 2.13 4.58
C MET A 312 -11.36 2.34 6.11
N PRO A 313 -11.59 3.56 6.63
CA PRO A 313 -11.36 3.89 8.04
C PRO A 313 -11.95 2.90 9.06
N GLN A 314 -13.11 2.31 8.75
CA GLN A 314 -13.80 1.35 9.60
C GLN A 314 -12.99 0.06 9.86
N PHE A 315 -12.08 -0.32 8.95
CA PHE A 315 -11.27 -1.53 9.06
C PHE A 315 -9.86 -1.30 9.62
N ARG A 316 -9.43 -0.05 9.84
CA ARG A 316 -8.06 0.24 10.33
C ARG A 316 -7.83 -0.29 11.75
N GLY A 317 -8.91 -0.58 12.47
CA GLY A 317 -8.91 -0.92 13.89
C GLY A 317 -8.84 0.34 14.77
N HIS A 318 -9.29 0.24 16.02
CA HIS A 318 -9.27 1.37 16.97
C HIS A 318 -7.88 1.70 17.54
N ALA A 319 -6.80 1.08 17.02
CA ALA A 319 -5.44 1.14 17.57
C ALA A 319 -4.74 2.52 17.52
N GLU A 320 -5.48 3.59 17.26
CA GLU A 320 -4.94 4.95 17.15
C GLU A 320 -5.04 5.77 18.45
N LYS A 321 -5.78 5.28 19.47
CA LYS A 321 -5.78 5.88 20.81
C LYS A 321 -4.52 5.49 21.58
N VAL A 322 -4.10 6.34 22.52
CA VAL A 322 -2.88 6.14 23.32
C VAL A 322 -2.93 4.84 24.11
N GLU A 323 -4.09 4.51 24.68
CA GLU A 323 -4.31 3.29 25.45
C GLU A 323 -4.22 2.02 24.58
N ASP A 324 -4.66 2.11 23.32
CA ASP A 324 -4.58 1.00 22.38
C ASP A 324 -3.15 0.78 21.85
N ARG A 325 -2.33 1.83 21.76
CA ARG A 325 -0.91 1.71 21.35
C ARG A 325 -0.09 0.91 22.35
N ALA A 326 -0.30 1.10 23.64
CA ALA A 326 0.40 0.34 24.67
C ALA A 326 0.13 -1.18 24.59
N ARG A 327 -1.01 -1.58 24.02
CA ARG A 327 -1.36 -2.99 23.77
C ARG A 327 -0.90 -3.50 22.40
N ASP A 328 -0.89 -2.64 21.39
CA ASP A 328 -0.72 -3.02 19.99
C ASP A 328 0.67 -2.62 19.42
N GLN A 329 1.63 -2.27 20.28
CA GLN A 329 3.04 -2.06 19.97
C GLN A 329 3.95 -2.79 20.98
N ILE A 330 5.10 -3.28 20.51
CA ILE A 330 6.16 -3.82 21.36
C ILE A 330 7.34 -2.85 21.30
N GLU A 331 7.74 -2.34 22.46
CA GLU A 331 8.92 -1.49 22.60
C GLU A 331 10.21 -2.34 22.48
N TYR A 332 11.31 -1.72 22.02
CA TYR A 332 12.57 -2.45 21.80
C TYR A 332 13.07 -3.24 23.02
N PRO A 333 12.99 -2.74 24.28
CA PRO A 333 13.41 -3.53 25.44
C PRO A 333 12.54 -4.78 25.70
N TYR A 334 11.37 -4.87 25.08
CA TYR A 334 10.39 -5.94 25.27
C TYR A 334 10.29 -6.87 24.06
N GLU A 335 11.06 -6.63 23.00
CA GLU A 335 11.08 -7.53 21.86
C GLU A 335 11.83 -8.82 22.20
N GLU A 336 11.52 -9.90 21.46
CA GLU A 336 12.23 -11.15 21.65
C GLU A 336 13.70 -11.02 21.20
N PRO A 337 14.68 -11.56 21.94
CA PRO A 337 16.11 -11.43 21.62
C PRO A 337 16.47 -11.78 20.17
N PHE A 338 15.79 -12.79 19.62
CA PHE A 338 15.93 -13.23 18.23
C PHE A 338 15.77 -12.08 17.21
N ILE A 339 14.93 -11.07 17.49
CA ILE A 339 14.67 -9.94 16.58
C ILE A 339 15.97 -9.17 16.33
N ARG A 340 16.63 -8.77 17.41
CA ARG A 340 17.92 -8.08 17.38
C ARG A 340 19.02 -8.96 16.81
N GLU A 341 19.13 -10.21 17.29
CA GLU A 341 20.15 -11.17 16.85
C GLU A 341 20.09 -11.42 15.33
N LYS A 342 18.88 -11.60 14.79
CA LYS A 342 18.69 -11.79 13.35
C LYS A 342 19.13 -10.56 12.57
N PHE A 343 18.71 -9.37 12.99
CA PHE A 343 19.03 -8.14 12.29
C PHE A 343 20.54 -7.87 12.26
N GLU A 344 21.20 -7.99 13.41
CA GLU A 344 22.65 -7.82 13.52
C GLU A 344 23.41 -8.91 12.75
N GLY A 345 22.93 -10.15 12.78
CA GLY A 345 23.50 -11.26 12.00
C GLY A 345 23.41 -11.04 10.49
N ASP A 346 22.24 -10.61 10.00
CA ASP A 346 22.01 -10.30 8.58
C ASP A 346 22.89 -9.13 8.12
N LEU A 347 23.00 -8.07 8.92
CA LEU A 347 23.91 -6.96 8.63
C LEU A 347 25.38 -7.40 8.62
N GLY A 348 25.79 -8.19 9.62
CA GLY A 348 27.15 -8.71 9.73
C GLY A 348 27.54 -9.56 8.53
N SER A 349 26.62 -10.37 8.00
CA SER A 349 26.84 -11.16 6.78
C SER A 349 27.12 -10.30 5.53
N ARG A 350 26.70 -9.03 5.55
CA ARG A 350 26.92 -8.02 4.50
C ARG A 350 28.11 -7.09 4.81
N GLY A 351 28.81 -7.29 5.92
CA GLY A 351 29.90 -6.40 6.35
C GLY A 351 29.43 -5.08 6.96
N PHE A 352 28.18 -5.01 7.42
CA PHE A 352 27.62 -3.84 8.11
C PHE A 352 27.42 -4.12 9.60
N SER A 353 27.23 -3.03 10.36
CA SER A 353 26.81 -3.06 11.75
C SER A 353 25.51 -2.28 11.91
N SER A 354 24.67 -2.71 12.84
CA SER A 354 23.50 -1.96 13.27
C SER A 354 23.91 -0.58 13.78
N ILE A 355 23.15 0.45 13.43
CA ILE A 355 23.33 1.80 13.99
C ILE A 355 22.33 2.09 15.11
N MET A 356 21.57 1.07 15.54
CA MET A 356 20.67 1.19 16.68
C MET A 356 21.49 1.42 17.96
N PRO A 357 21.23 2.49 18.72
CA PRO A 357 21.94 2.77 19.97
C PRO A 357 21.57 1.73 21.03
N GLU A 358 22.55 1.36 21.87
CA GLU A 358 22.36 0.32 22.89
C GLU A 358 21.28 0.73 23.91
N GLU A 359 21.21 2.02 24.22
CA GLU A 359 20.25 2.60 25.16
C GLU A 359 18.80 2.38 24.70
N ALA A 360 18.54 2.33 23.39
CA ALA A 360 17.20 2.07 22.87
C ALA A 360 16.68 0.67 23.25
N TYR A 361 17.57 -0.28 23.51
CA TYR A 361 17.21 -1.63 23.96
C TYR A 361 17.02 -1.75 25.48
N GLN A 362 17.34 -0.69 26.23
CA GLN A 362 17.31 -0.69 27.69
C GLN A 362 16.22 0.24 28.23
N ASP A 363 15.93 1.32 27.51
CA ASP A 363 14.97 2.34 27.90
C ASP A 363 13.74 2.33 26.97
N PRO A 364 12.55 1.93 27.46
CA PRO A 364 11.33 1.93 26.63
C PRO A 364 10.93 3.35 26.20
N ASP A 365 11.38 4.38 26.93
CA ASP A 365 11.11 5.78 26.67
C ASP A 365 12.25 6.48 25.90
N TYR A 366 13.21 5.70 25.35
CA TYR A 366 14.34 6.23 24.59
C TYR A 366 13.88 7.21 23.49
N GLN A 367 14.39 8.44 23.57
CA GLN A 367 14.11 9.49 22.61
C GLN A 367 15.15 9.45 21.49
N TRP A 368 14.67 9.12 20.29
CA TRP A 368 15.50 9.16 19.10
C TRP A 368 15.86 10.60 18.76
N ASP A 369 17.12 10.82 18.42
CA ASP A 369 17.56 12.08 17.85
C ASP A 369 17.03 12.18 16.41
N TYR A 370 15.92 12.87 16.26
CA TYR A 370 15.50 13.44 14.99
C TYR A 370 16.20 14.80 14.97
N ALA A 371 17.46 14.82 14.56
CA ALA A 371 18.20 16.08 14.41
C ALA A 371 17.28 17.09 13.73
N GLU A 372 17.21 18.32 14.26
CA GLU A 372 16.31 19.35 13.78
C GLU A 372 16.35 19.38 12.24
N ASP A 373 15.25 18.98 11.61
CA ASP A 373 14.97 19.27 10.22
C ASP A 373 14.94 20.80 10.12
N ASP A 374 16.12 21.41 9.94
CA ASP A 374 16.31 22.83 9.72
C ASP A 374 15.60 23.20 8.39
N HIS A 375 14.39 23.73 8.56
CA HIS A 375 13.62 24.62 7.67
C HIS A 375 12.86 24.03 6.46
#